data_AF-A0A662CVF4-F1
#
_entry.id   AF-A0A662CVF4-F1
#
_cell.length_a   1.000
_cell.length_b   1.000
_cell.length_c   1.000
_cell.angle_alpha   90.00
_cell.angle_beta   90.00
_cell.angle_gamma   90.00
#
_symmetry.space_group_name_H-M   'P 1'
#
loop_
_entity.id
_entity.type
_entity.pdbx_description
1 polymer ?
#
loop_
_entity_poly.entity_id
_entity_poly.type
_entity_poly.pdbx_seq_one_letter_code
_entity_poly.pdbx_strand_id
1 'polypeptide(L)'
;MKHITSIDALGREEVDKIVKGAREMIPYARQRSTPDQAKIEKKPKVCLLFLEPSTRTSGSYEEAARLLGWPTRIISGPESTSLAKKESFANTARMLAIQGAQIIVIRSREEGVSTFIAEVLERAGFSQISIQNAGDGAHEHPSQTLLDRLTILETLGRLKNFTFGFLGDLKYSRTVHSLLKTFTPEDNVRFRLVSCPETRLPDEYKRGLDVFESQSVEDLKDCDIVYVTRIQEERYSDPVELKRVKGRYRITLDVLERWKKDVKIMHPLPYVDEISPEIRFDPRLILDKQSWYGIPTRMYLLLWSQRNRFEKTVLSGFPEVEKKIIKEVNINEYLASRKKGERYFRPLRNGTVLDHLESGTAEKIERYLKTERVFREDSVIHSIENVPSQKLKRKDVLILENVFLPDRTLALISFIAPQTTFNIVRDNRIRKMKVEPPKEVYSQTSFLRCPNSHCVVNHDPEARPRFKILKKEGKEIVRCNYCEREFSREEVLRTI
;
A
#
# COMPACT_ATOMS: atom_id res chain seq x y z
N MET A 1 10.50 10.90 9.39
CA MET A 1 9.19 10.49 8.84
C MET A 1 8.07 10.56 9.90
N LYS A 2 7.01 11.35 9.62
CA LYS A 2 5.80 11.52 10.46
C LYS A 2 4.90 10.28 10.59
N HIS A 3 4.45 9.75 9.46
CA HIS A 3 3.49 8.64 9.39
C HIS A 3 4.23 7.32 9.16
N ILE A 4 3.89 6.28 9.93
CA ILE A 4 4.47 4.94 9.78
C ILE A 4 3.36 4.02 9.26
N THR A 5 3.11 4.06 7.94
CA THR A 5 2.01 3.33 7.30
C THR A 5 2.46 2.06 6.58
N SER A 6 3.69 2.01 6.09
CA SER A 6 4.30 0.86 5.42
C SER A 6 5.78 0.77 5.82
N ILE A 7 6.39 -0.41 5.72
CA ILE A 7 7.85 -0.51 5.89
C ILE A 7 8.58 0.17 4.73
N ASP A 8 7.99 0.20 3.53
CA ASP A 8 8.51 0.86 2.33
C ASP A 8 8.56 2.39 2.49
N ALA A 9 7.81 2.91 3.45
CA ALA A 9 7.81 4.32 3.79
C ALA A 9 9.11 4.73 4.51
N LEU A 10 9.75 3.79 5.22
CA LEU A 10 10.94 4.05 6.03
C LEU A 10 12.21 3.73 5.23
N GLY A 11 13.14 4.69 5.19
CA GLY A 11 14.50 4.41 4.69
C GLY A 11 15.25 3.44 5.62
N ARG A 12 16.29 2.78 5.10
CA ARG A 12 17.11 1.84 5.89
C ARG A 12 17.67 2.48 7.16
N GLU A 13 18.17 3.70 7.07
CA GLU A 13 18.67 4.43 8.25
C GLU A 13 17.58 4.69 9.27
N GLU A 14 16.34 4.98 8.84
CA GLU A 14 15.22 5.20 9.75
C GLU A 14 14.83 3.90 10.45
N VAL A 15 14.78 2.77 9.72
CA VAL A 15 14.58 1.45 10.31
C VAL A 15 15.62 1.15 11.39
N ASP A 16 16.91 1.37 11.10
CA ASP A 16 17.99 1.12 12.07
C ASP A 16 17.93 2.07 13.27
N LYS A 17 17.62 3.36 13.06
CA LYS A 17 17.40 4.33 14.14
C LYS A 17 16.24 3.92 15.04
N ILE A 18 15.13 3.46 14.45
CA ILE A 18 13.95 3.01 15.19
C ILE A 18 14.26 1.75 16.01
N VAL A 19 14.94 0.76 15.43
CA VAL A 19 15.32 -0.47 16.13
C VAL A 19 16.28 -0.17 17.28
N LYS A 20 17.27 0.72 17.07
CA LYS A 20 18.18 1.15 18.14
C LYS A 20 17.44 1.87 19.26
N GLY A 21 16.55 2.81 18.92
CA GLY A 21 15.75 3.51 19.91
C GLY A 21 14.79 2.59 20.68
N ALA A 22 14.21 1.60 20.00
CA ALA A 22 13.41 0.56 20.64
C ALA A 22 14.23 -0.25 21.64
N ARG A 23 15.48 -0.56 21.32
CA ARG A 23 16.43 -1.22 22.24
C ARG A 23 16.66 -0.40 23.50
N GLU A 24 16.80 0.92 23.38
CA GLU A 24 16.96 1.84 24.53
C GLU A 24 15.73 1.86 25.45
N MET A 25 14.54 1.45 24.96
CA MET A 25 13.31 1.36 25.77
C MET A 25 13.23 0.09 26.61
N ILE A 26 14.08 -0.92 26.37
CA ILE A 26 14.04 -2.20 27.09
C ILE A 26 14.17 -2.04 28.62
N PRO A 27 15.12 -1.26 29.18
CA PRO A 27 15.24 -1.11 30.63
C PRO A 27 13.98 -0.52 31.26
N TYR A 28 13.39 0.50 30.61
CA TYR A 28 12.16 1.15 31.07
C TYR A 28 10.95 0.21 31.02
N ALA A 29 10.84 -0.58 29.95
CA ALA A 29 9.79 -1.60 29.82
C ALA A 29 9.93 -2.69 30.91
N ARG A 30 11.15 -3.13 31.23
CA ARG A 30 11.41 -4.11 32.30
C ARG A 30 11.09 -3.57 33.69
N GLN A 31 11.52 -2.35 33.98
CA GLN A 31 11.32 -1.70 35.28
C GLN A 31 9.91 -1.10 35.44
N ARG A 32 9.10 -1.14 34.37
CA ARG A 32 7.78 -0.49 34.27
C ARG A 32 7.83 1.01 34.60
N SER A 33 8.90 1.68 34.16
CA SER A 33 9.18 3.08 34.45
C SER A 33 9.04 3.94 33.19
N THR A 34 8.79 5.24 33.40
CA THR A 34 8.71 6.21 32.29
C THR A 34 10.10 6.69 31.91
N PRO A 35 10.49 6.63 30.61
CA PRO A 35 11.74 7.20 30.12
C PRO A 35 11.86 8.69 30.43
N ASP A 36 13.06 9.18 30.77
CA ASP A 36 13.24 10.60 31.15
C ASP A 36 12.83 11.56 30.03
N GLN A 37 13.13 11.20 28.79
CA GLN A 37 12.66 11.92 27.60
C GLN A 37 11.13 12.07 27.55
N ALA A 38 10.38 11.05 27.96
CA ALA A 38 8.92 11.08 27.96
C ALA A 38 8.34 11.92 29.12
N LYS A 39 9.12 12.15 30.20
CA LYS A 39 8.68 12.96 31.34
C LYS A 39 8.60 14.45 31.00
N ILE A 40 9.49 14.93 30.13
CA ILE A 40 9.59 16.34 29.72
C ILE A 40 8.85 16.66 28.43
N GLU A 41 8.51 15.64 27.62
CA GLU A 41 7.73 15.81 26.40
C GLU A 41 6.25 16.13 26.72
N LYS A 42 5.60 16.93 25.87
CA LYS A 42 4.13 17.07 25.90
C LYS A 42 3.53 15.68 25.73
N LYS A 43 2.57 15.32 26.59
CA LYS A 43 1.89 14.00 26.58
C LYS A 43 0.79 13.98 25.50
N PRO A 44 1.03 13.39 24.31
CA PRO A 44 0.01 13.33 23.28
C PRO A 44 -1.10 12.34 23.66
N LYS A 45 -2.31 12.62 23.21
CA LYS A 45 -3.43 11.68 23.23
C LYS A 45 -3.26 10.66 22.12
N VAL A 46 -3.11 9.40 22.50
CA VAL A 46 -3.00 8.25 21.61
C VAL A 46 -4.38 7.61 21.47
N CYS A 47 -4.89 7.52 20.25
CA CYS A 47 -6.12 6.79 19.93
C CYS A 47 -5.78 5.47 19.25
N LEU A 48 -6.20 4.35 19.86
CA LEU A 48 -6.06 3.01 19.30
C LEU A 48 -7.35 2.65 18.57
N LEU A 49 -7.37 2.81 17.25
CA LEU A 49 -8.49 2.50 16.36
C LEU A 49 -8.33 1.08 15.80
N PHE A 50 -8.91 0.10 16.48
CA PHE A 50 -8.83 -1.32 16.13
C PHE A 50 -10.16 -1.81 15.57
N LEU A 51 -10.24 -1.86 14.25
CA LEU A 51 -11.45 -2.22 13.49
C LEU A 51 -11.59 -3.74 13.30
N GLU A 52 -10.51 -4.48 13.53
CA GLU A 52 -10.52 -5.93 13.67
C GLU A 52 -9.98 -6.38 15.04
N PRO A 53 -10.43 -7.53 15.56
CA PRO A 53 -9.94 -8.06 16.83
C PRO A 53 -8.42 -8.27 16.83
N SER A 54 -7.74 -7.68 17.82
CA SER A 54 -6.32 -7.95 18.07
C SER A 54 -5.98 -7.61 19.51
N THR A 55 -5.83 -8.63 20.38
CA THR A 55 -5.51 -8.45 21.80
C THR A 55 -4.04 -8.16 22.04
N ARG A 56 -3.13 -8.86 21.35
CA ARG A 56 -1.68 -8.68 21.52
C ARG A 56 -1.21 -7.32 21.03
N THR A 57 -1.65 -6.90 19.85
CA THR A 57 -1.19 -5.63 19.27
C THR A 57 -1.83 -4.45 19.99
N SER A 58 -3.12 -4.50 20.33
CA SER A 58 -3.75 -3.40 21.07
C SER A 58 -3.17 -3.27 22.48
N GLY A 59 -3.09 -4.37 23.24
CA GLY A 59 -2.64 -4.36 24.63
C GLY A 59 -1.18 -3.92 24.79
N SER A 60 -0.32 -4.23 23.81
CA SER A 60 1.06 -3.76 23.83
C SER A 60 1.22 -2.29 23.41
N TYR A 61 0.35 -1.76 22.55
CA TYR A 61 0.30 -0.32 22.28
C TYR A 61 -0.26 0.45 23.49
N GLU A 62 -1.29 -0.08 24.14
CA GLU A 62 -1.84 0.45 25.37
C GLU A 62 -0.76 0.49 26.47
N GLU A 63 -0.07 -0.63 26.69
CA GLU A 63 1.00 -0.71 27.68
C GLU A 63 2.16 0.23 27.34
N ALA A 64 2.53 0.34 26.05
CA ALA A 64 3.56 1.29 25.61
C ALA A 64 3.18 2.74 25.94
N ALA A 65 1.95 3.16 25.63
CA ALA A 65 1.47 4.50 25.95
C ALA A 65 1.36 4.73 27.46
N ARG A 66 0.94 3.72 28.22
CA ARG A 66 0.89 3.74 29.69
C ARG A 66 2.28 3.96 30.29
N LEU A 67 3.30 3.24 29.82
CA LEU A 67 4.68 3.38 30.28
C LEU A 67 5.27 4.76 29.94
N LEU A 68 4.89 5.34 28.80
CA LEU A 68 5.24 6.71 28.45
C LEU A 68 4.46 7.77 29.26
N GLY A 69 3.45 7.37 30.02
CA GLY A 69 2.58 8.29 30.78
C GLY A 69 1.63 9.09 29.88
N TRP A 70 1.25 8.55 28.72
CA TRP A 70 0.45 9.23 27.70
C TRP A 70 -1.03 8.82 27.78
N PRO A 71 -1.97 9.78 27.70
CA PRO A 71 -3.39 9.48 27.73
C PRO A 71 -3.78 8.65 26.51
N THR A 72 -4.46 7.53 26.74
CA THR A 72 -4.82 6.57 25.69
C THR A 72 -6.34 6.38 25.64
N ARG A 73 -6.89 6.31 24.43
CA ARG A 73 -8.29 5.90 24.20
C ARG A 73 -8.32 4.71 23.26
N ILE A 74 -8.98 3.64 23.71
CA ILE A 74 -9.17 2.44 22.91
C ILE A 74 -10.54 2.47 22.26
N ILE A 75 -10.56 2.14 20.98
CA ILE A 75 -11.75 2.04 20.16
C ILE A 75 -11.63 0.69 19.44
N SER A 76 -12.38 -0.31 19.91
CA SER A 76 -12.18 -1.71 19.50
C SER A 76 -13.48 -2.40 19.11
N GLY A 77 -13.51 -2.94 17.89
CA GLY A 77 -14.58 -3.80 17.40
C GLY A 77 -15.54 -3.13 16.41
N PRO A 78 -16.14 -3.90 15.49
CA PRO A 78 -17.16 -3.40 14.57
C PRO A 78 -18.37 -2.81 15.30
N GLU A 79 -18.76 -3.43 16.43
CA GLU A 79 -19.97 -3.09 17.19
C GLU A 79 -19.82 -1.87 18.12
N SER A 80 -18.60 -1.58 18.58
CA SER A 80 -18.34 -0.45 19.50
C SER A 80 -18.05 0.87 18.76
N THR A 81 -17.80 0.79 17.46
CA THR A 81 -17.55 1.93 16.59
C THR A 81 -18.81 2.31 15.83
N SER A 82 -19.00 3.59 15.57
CA SER A 82 -20.03 4.08 14.64
C SER A 82 -19.87 3.55 13.20
N LEU A 83 -18.85 2.73 12.93
CA LEU A 83 -18.75 1.87 11.73
C LEU A 83 -19.84 0.79 11.69
N ALA A 84 -20.37 0.31 12.83
CA ALA A 84 -21.61 -0.49 12.87
C ALA A 84 -22.81 0.28 12.28
N LYS A 85 -22.75 1.62 12.26
CA LYS A 85 -23.76 2.51 11.66
C LYS A 85 -23.39 2.95 10.24
N LYS A 86 -22.45 2.28 9.56
CA LYS A 86 -21.95 2.62 8.21
C LYS A 86 -21.23 3.98 8.10
N GLU A 87 -20.62 4.48 9.17
CA GLU A 87 -19.78 5.69 9.10
C GLU A 87 -18.48 5.42 8.30
N SER A 88 -18.00 6.38 7.52
CA SER A 88 -16.74 6.23 6.77
C SER A 88 -15.52 6.22 7.69
N PHE A 89 -14.42 5.58 7.27
CA PHE A 89 -13.13 5.68 7.97
C PHE A 89 -12.66 7.14 8.02
N ALA A 90 -12.93 7.91 6.97
CA ALA A 90 -12.62 9.34 6.89
C ALA A 90 -13.34 10.16 7.97
N ASN A 91 -14.66 9.96 8.14
CA ASN A 91 -15.44 10.65 9.17
C ASN A 91 -14.98 10.25 10.57
N THR A 92 -14.78 8.95 10.80
CA THR A 92 -14.26 8.43 12.07
C THR A 92 -12.93 9.09 12.44
N ALA A 93 -11.97 9.13 11.50
CA ALA A 93 -10.67 9.74 11.74
C ALA A 93 -10.76 11.24 12.04
N ARG A 94 -11.59 11.99 11.29
CA ARG A 94 -11.82 13.42 11.53
C ARG A 94 -12.45 13.67 12.90
N MET A 95 -13.38 12.83 13.32
CA MET A 95 -13.99 12.90 14.64
C MET A 95 -12.93 12.72 15.75
N LEU A 96 -12.03 11.74 15.60
CA LEU A 96 -10.92 11.54 16.55
C LEU A 96 -9.98 12.74 16.59
N ALA A 97 -9.69 13.33 15.42
CA ALA A 97 -8.90 14.54 15.31
C ALA A 97 -9.53 15.72 16.05
N ILE A 98 -10.83 15.97 15.85
CA ILE A 98 -11.60 17.02 16.53
C ILE A 98 -11.60 16.80 18.05
N GLN A 99 -11.67 15.55 18.50
CA GLN A 99 -11.60 15.18 19.92
C GLN A 99 -10.17 15.22 20.52
N GLY A 100 -9.21 15.78 19.78
CA GLY A 100 -7.86 16.06 20.26
C GLY A 100 -6.88 14.89 20.15
N ALA A 101 -7.14 13.90 19.29
CA ALA A 101 -6.14 12.87 18.99
C ALA A 101 -4.88 13.52 18.37
N GLN A 102 -3.71 13.05 18.77
CA GLN A 102 -2.42 13.52 18.23
C GLN A 102 -1.63 12.38 17.60
N ILE A 103 -1.88 11.14 18.03
CA ILE A 103 -1.40 9.92 17.38
C ILE A 103 -2.59 8.98 17.23
N ILE A 104 -2.79 8.44 16.02
CA ILE A 104 -3.82 7.42 15.76
C ILE A 104 -3.11 6.15 15.29
N VAL A 105 -3.27 5.08 16.07
CA VAL A 105 -2.79 3.74 15.75
C VAL A 105 -3.95 2.97 15.16
N ILE A 106 -3.79 2.44 13.95
CA ILE A 106 -4.89 1.88 13.16
C ILE A 106 -4.62 0.41 12.88
N ARG A 107 -5.63 -0.42 13.14
CA ARG A 107 -5.69 -1.83 12.73
C ARG A 107 -6.97 -2.06 11.94
N SER A 108 -6.85 -2.64 10.75
CA SER A 108 -7.92 -2.69 9.75
C SER A 108 -7.93 -4.02 8.98
N ARG A 109 -9.11 -4.49 8.54
CA ARG A 109 -9.20 -5.61 7.58
C ARG A 109 -8.91 -5.14 6.16
N GLU A 110 -9.31 -3.92 5.85
CA GLU A 110 -9.15 -3.25 4.57
C GLU A 110 -7.72 -2.73 4.43
N GLU A 111 -7.15 -2.91 3.24
CA GLU A 111 -5.77 -2.56 2.90
C GLU A 111 -5.66 -1.08 2.54
N GLY A 112 -4.62 -0.41 3.04
CA GLY A 112 -4.31 0.99 2.76
C GLY A 112 -5.07 2.03 3.59
N VAL A 113 -5.83 1.60 4.61
CA VAL A 113 -6.63 2.49 5.48
C VAL A 113 -5.74 3.50 6.22
N SER A 114 -4.56 3.10 6.70
CA SER A 114 -3.66 4.01 7.41
C SER A 114 -3.13 5.13 6.51
N THR A 115 -2.72 4.80 5.28
CA THR A 115 -2.31 5.79 4.29
C THR A 115 -3.48 6.70 3.93
N PHE A 116 -4.66 6.14 3.67
CA PHE A 116 -5.86 6.92 3.39
C PHE A 116 -6.23 7.91 4.49
N ILE A 117 -6.27 7.46 5.75
CA ILE A 117 -6.58 8.32 6.89
C ILE A 117 -5.55 9.45 7.05
N ALA A 118 -4.25 9.16 6.85
CA ALA A 118 -3.22 10.20 6.87
C ALA A 118 -3.57 11.34 5.90
N GLU A 119 -3.96 11.00 4.66
CA GLU A 119 -4.29 11.99 3.64
C GLU A 119 -5.57 12.76 3.91
N VAL A 120 -6.59 12.08 4.44
CA VAL A 120 -7.84 12.73 4.85
C VAL A 120 -7.55 13.79 5.90
N LEU A 121 -6.74 13.47 6.91
CA LEU A 121 -6.41 14.39 8.00
C LEU A 121 -5.55 15.57 7.52
N GLU A 122 -4.58 15.32 6.64
CA GLU A 122 -3.80 16.40 6.02
C GLU A 122 -4.71 17.38 5.26
N ARG A 123 -5.61 16.87 4.42
CA ARG A 123 -6.56 17.70 3.65
C ARG A 123 -7.56 18.44 4.53
N ALA A 124 -7.92 17.86 5.68
CA ALA A 124 -8.85 18.44 6.64
C ALA A 124 -8.20 19.44 7.61
N GLY A 125 -6.90 19.75 7.44
CA GLY A 125 -6.19 20.74 8.28
C GLY A 125 -5.67 20.17 9.62
N PHE A 126 -5.61 18.84 9.76
CA PHE A 126 -5.08 18.15 10.93
C PHE A 126 -3.65 17.58 10.68
N SER A 127 -2.80 18.40 10.06
CA SER A 127 -1.43 18.03 9.63
C SER A 127 -0.46 17.73 10.78
N GLN A 128 -0.85 17.94 12.03
CA GLN A 128 -0.06 17.61 13.23
C GLN A 128 -0.34 16.21 13.80
N ILE A 129 -1.28 15.46 13.22
CA ILE A 129 -1.66 14.12 13.71
C ILE A 129 -0.82 13.06 13.02
N SER A 130 -0.11 12.24 13.79
CA SER A 130 0.69 11.11 13.28
C SER A 130 -0.15 9.85 13.18
N ILE A 131 0.10 9.05 12.14
CA ILE A 131 -0.60 7.78 11.89
C ILE A 131 0.39 6.62 12.02
N GLN A 132 -0.01 5.56 12.73
CA GLN A 132 0.73 4.30 12.76
C GLN A 132 -0.15 3.15 12.28
N ASN A 133 0.38 2.36 11.34
CA ASN A 133 -0.25 1.13 10.89
C ASN A 133 0.13 -0.03 11.84
N ALA A 134 -0.83 -0.46 12.64
CA ALA A 134 -0.76 -1.65 13.47
C ALA A 134 -1.17 -2.93 12.70
N GLY A 135 -1.41 -2.82 11.40
CA GLY A 135 -1.67 -3.88 10.43
C GLY A 135 -2.96 -3.64 9.64
N ASP A 136 -2.89 -3.77 8.32
CA ASP A 136 -4.02 -3.59 7.41
C ASP A 136 -4.17 -4.78 6.44
N GLY A 137 -5.19 -5.62 6.65
CA GLY A 137 -5.45 -6.79 5.81
C GLY A 137 -4.22 -7.70 5.65
N ALA A 138 -3.89 -8.06 4.39
CA ALA A 138 -2.64 -8.75 4.04
C ALA A 138 -1.57 -7.81 3.47
N HIS A 139 -1.75 -6.50 3.61
CA HIS A 139 -0.86 -5.52 3.03
C HIS A 139 0.40 -5.35 3.90
N GLU A 140 0.34 -4.59 4.99
CA GLU A 140 1.55 -4.25 5.76
C GLU A 140 1.34 -4.46 7.27
N HIS A 141 2.45 -4.60 8.01
CA HIS A 141 2.45 -4.52 9.49
C HIS A 141 3.80 -4.00 10.02
N PRO A 142 4.12 -2.70 9.82
CA PRO A 142 5.45 -2.16 10.08
C PRO A 142 5.93 -2.35 11.53
N SER A 143 5.04 -2.18 12.52
CA SER A 143 5.41 -2.37 13.92
C SER A 143 5.86 -3.80 14.24
N GLN A 144 5.32 -4.80 13.54
CA GLN A 144 5.70 -6.20 13.70
C GLN A 144 7.08 -6.45 13.08
N THR A 145 7.33 -5.91 11.89
CA THR A 145 8.65 -5.99 11.25
C THR A 145 9.75 -5.40 12.13
N LEU A 146 9.49 -4.24 12.74
CA LEU A 146 10.46 -3.55 13.58
C LEU A 146 10.72 -4.29 14.90
N LEU A 147 9.69 -4.87 15.53
CA LEU A 147 9.89 -5.67 16.74
C LEU A 147 10.59 -7.00 16.43
N ASP A 148 10.37 -7.57 15.25
CA ASP A 148 11.06 -8.78 14.79
C ASP A 148 12.56 -8.49 14.61
N ARG A 149 12.92 -7.35 13.99
CA ARG A 149 14.32 -6.90 13.94
C ARG A 149 14.92 -6.69 15.33
N LEU A 150 14.20 -6.04 16.25
CA LEU A 150 14.67 -5.87 17.63
C LEU A 150 14.93 -7.23 18.30
N THR A 151 14.03 -8.18 18.08
CA THR A 151 14.15 -9.54 18.63
C THR A 151 15.41 -10.23 18.11
N ILE A 152 15.69 -10.15 16.80
CA ILE A 152 16.92 -10.71 16.20
C ILE A 152 18.15 -10.02 16.78
N LEU A 153 18.15 -8.68 16.85
CA LEU A 153 19.28 -7.91 17.39
C LEU A 153 19.59 -8.29 18.84
N GLU A 154 18.57 -8.42 19.68
CA GLU A 154 18.74 -8.79 21.09
C GLU A 154 19.12 -10.26 21.28
N THR A 155 18.70 -11.12 20.37
CA THR A 155 18.98 -12.56 20.43
C THR A 155 20.40 -12.88 19.96
N LEU A 156 20.85 -12.25 18.87
CA LEU A 156 22.16 -12.53 18.25
C LEU A 156 23.24 -11.49 18.58
N GLY A 157 22.86 -10.35 19.13
CA GLY A 157 23.75 -9.19 19.30
C GLY A 157 24.06 -8.44 18.00
N ARG A 158 23.48 -8.85 16.86
CA ARG A 158 23.79 -8.36 15.51
C ARG A 158 22.62 -8.52 14.56
N LEU A 159 22.66 -7.78 13.45
CA LEU A 159 21.71 -7.88 12.33
C LEU A 159 22.41 -8.22 11.00
N LYS A 160 23.67 -8.68 11.06
CA LYS A 160 24.53 -8.97 9.91
C LYS A 160 25.26 -10.30 10.09
N ASN A 161 25.69 -10.91 8.99
CA ASN A 161 26.52 -12.12 8.92
C ASN A 161 25.88 -13.39 9.51
N PHE A 162 24.56 -13.56 9.43
CA PHE A 162 23.85 -14.72 10.03
C PHE A 162 23.03 -15.48 8.98
N THR A 163 22.57 -16.66 9.36
CA THR A 163 21.70 -17.50 8.53
C THR A 163 20.28 -17.41 9.05
N PHE A 164 19.35 -17.00 8.19
CA PHE A 164 17.96 -16.76 8.55
C PHE A 164 17.03 -17.72 7.78
N GLY A 165 16.41 -18.64 8.51
CA GLY A 165 15.42 -19.56 7.99
C GLY A 165 14.00 -19.02 8.02
N PHE A 166 13.21 -19.32 7.00
CA PHE A 166 11.76 -19.09 6.96
C PHE A 166 11.04 -20.40 6.64
N LEU A 167 9.94 -20.68 7.35
CA LEU A 167 9.15 -21.90 7.19
C LEU A 167 7.66 -21.60 7.07
N GLY A 168 6.97 -22.19 6.09
CA GLY A 168 5.51 -22.21 6.01
C GLY A 168 4.93 -21.51 4.76
N ASP A 169 3.97 -20.61 4.98
CA ASP A 169 3.32 -19.85 3.91
C ASP A 169 4.10 -18.58 3.55
N LEU A 170 5.11 -18.71 2.70
CA LEU A 170 5.94 -17.58 2.28
C LEU A 170 5.29 -16.75 1.16
N LYS A 171 4.29 -17.31 0.48
CA LYS A 171 3.55 -16.64 -0.60
C LYS A 171 2.67 -15.52 -0.07
N TYR A 172 1.96 -15.76 1.03
CA TYR A 172 0.99 -14.79 1.58
C TYR A 172 1.42 -14.16 2.92
N SER A 173 2.60 -14.52 3.46
CA SER A 173 3.08 -13.95 4.72
C SER A 173 3.64 -12.53 4.55
N ARG A 174 2.77 -11.53 4.80
CA ARG A 174 3.16 -10.12 4.85
C ARG A 174 4.31 -9.83 5.82
N THR A 175 4.40 -10.55 6.94
CA THR A 175 5.48 -10.30 7.92
C THR A 175 6.82 -10.75 7.35
N VAL A 176 6.86 -11.86 6.61
CA VAL A 176 8.07 -12.30 5.89
C VAL A 176 8.43 -11.30 4.81
N HIS A 177 7.46 -10.87 4.00
CA HIS A 177 7.68 -9.90 2.93
C HIS A 177 8.26 -8.59 3.48
N SER A 178 7.61 -7.98 4.46
CA SER A 178 8.08 -6.72 5.06
C SER A 178 9.44 -6.89 5.76
N LEU A 179 9.70 -8.04 6.41
CA LEU A 179 10.97 -8.29 7.10
C LEU A 179 12.14 -8.44 6.13
N LEU A 180 11.97 -9.19 5.04
CA LEU A 180 12.98 -9.34 3.98
C LEU A 180 13.38 -8.00 3.38
N LYS A 181 12.42 -7.12 3.10
CA LYS A 181 12.69 -5.77 2.57
C LYS A 181 13.59 -4.92 3.47
N THR A 182 13.69 -5.25 4.75
CA THR A 182 14.54 -4.50 5.66
C THR A 182 16.02 -4.87 5.55
N PHE A 183 16.36 -5.99 4.93
CA PHE A 183 17.75 -6.46 4.74
C PHE A 183 18.30 -6.06 3.38
N THR A 184 19.62 -5.83 3.31
CA THR A 184 20.35 -5.57 2.06
C THR A 184 21.44 -6.61 1.85
N PRO A 185 21.95 -6.80 0.62
CA PRO A 185 23.09 -7.68 0.38
C PRO A 185 24.32 -7.37 1.26
N GLU A 186 24.53 -6.12 1.69
CA GLU A 186 25.65 -5.72 2.56
C GLU A 186 25.52 -6.23 4.00
N ASP A 187 24.32 -6.68 4.41
CA ASP A 187 24.14 -7.34 5.71
C ASP A 187 24.73 -8.75 5.72
N ASN A 188 25.03 -9.35 4.55
CA ASN A 188 25.56 -10.70 4.42
C ASN A 188 24.70 -11.74 5.20
N VAL A 189 23.38 -11.64 5.04
CA VAL A 189 22.42 -12.60 5.61
C VAL A 189 22.11 -13.67 4.58
N ARG A 190 22.25 -14.93 4.98
CA ARG A 190 21.97 -16.10 4.12
C ARG A 190 20.58 -16.61 4.42
N PHE A 191 19.66 -16.52 3.47
CA PHE A 191 18.27 -16.89 3.66
C PHE A 191 18.01 -18.34 3.26
N ARG A 192 17.40 -19.11 4.16
CA ARG A 192 16.92 -20.49 3.90
C ARG A 192 15.40 -20.46 3.85
N LEU A 193 14.81 -20.61 2.66
CA LEU A 193 13.37 -20.54 2.47
C LEU A 193 12.80 -21.95 2.31
N VAL A 194 12.13 -22.45 3.34
CA VAL A 194 11.47 -23.76 3.33
C VAL A 194 9.96 -23.60 3.15
N SER A 195 9.47 -24.01 1.98
CA SER A 195 8.08 -23.88 1.59
C SER A 195 7.71 -24.93 0.54
N CYS A 196 6.41 -25.20 0.39
CA CYS A 196 5.94 -26.04 -0.72
C CYS A 196 5.81 -25.20 -1.99
N PRO A 197 5.75 -25.82 -3.18
CA PRO A 197 5.62 -25.09 -4.44
C PRO A 197 4.47 -24.05 -4.43
N GLU A 198 3.34 -24.40 -3.81
CA GLU A 198 2.14 -23.57 -3.69
C GLU A 198 2.33 -22.36 -2.76
N THR A 199 3.24 -22.46 -1.79
CA THR A 199 3.52 -21.41 -0.79
C THR A 199 4.87 -20.71 -0.98
N ARG A 200 5.47 -20.84 -2.17
CA ARG A 200 6.78 -20.26 -2.50
C ARG A 200 6.75 -18.73 -2.42
N LEU A 201 7.85 -18.15 -1.91
CA LEU A 201 8.05 -16.71 -1.88
C LEU A 201 8.10 -16.14 -3.32
N PRO A 202 7.36 -15.05 -3.63
CA PRO A 202 7.42 -14.42 -4.93
C PRO A 202 8.83 -13.90 -5.27
N ASP A 203 9.23 -13.99 -6.54
CA ASP A 203 10.61 -13.72 -6.98
C ASP A 203 11.07 -12.27 -6.72
N GLU A 204 10.14 -11.32 -6.65
CA GLU A 204 10.46 -9.92 -6.37
C GLU A 204 11.05 -9.68 -4.97
N TYR A 205 10.69 -10.50 -3.98
CA TYR A 205 11.22 -10.40 -2.62
C TYR A 205 12.59 -11.05 -2.45
N LYS A 206 13.06 -11.80 -3.46
CA LYS A 206 14.37 -12.48 -3.43
C LYS A 206 15.48 -11.66 -4.10
N ARG A 207 15.12 -10.63 -4.86
CA ARG A 207 16.05 -9.89 -5.71
C ARG A 207 17.14 -9.23 -4.87
N GLY A 208 18.39 -9.60 -5.12
CA GLY A 208 19.56 -9.05 -4.43
C GLY A 208 19.88 -9.69 -3.07
N LEU A 209 19.16 -10.73 -2.67
CA LEU A 209 19.42 -11.47 -1.42
C LEU A 209 20.10 -12.81 -1.72
N ASP A 210 20.95 -13.30 -0.81
CA ASP A 210 21.51 -14.65 -0.86
C ASP A 210 20.46 -15.66 -0.37
N VAL A 211 19.81 -16.35 -1.30
CA VAL A 211 18.63 -17.19 -1.05
C VAL A 211 18.87 -18.62 -1.50
N PHE A 212 18.58 -19.56 -0.60
CA PHE A 212 18.45 -20.98 -0.89
C PHE A 212 17.02 -21.44 -0.59
N GLU A 213 16.36 -22.00 -1.60
CA GLU A 213 14.99 -22.52 -1.50
C GLU A 213 15.01 -24.05 -1.34
N SER A 214 14.20 -24.58 -0.43
CA SER A 214 14.03 -26.02 -0.23
C SER A 214 12.60 -26.36 0.18
N GLN A 215 12.27 -27.65 0.12
CA GLN A 215 11.04 -28.21 0.68
C GLN A 215 11.27 -28.99 1.98
N SER A 216 12.54 -29.21 2.38
CA SER A 216 12.89 -30.00 3.55
C SER A 216 13.10 -29.12 4.78
N VAL A 217 12.43 -29.47 5.87
CA VAL A 217 12.59 -28.81 7.18
C VAL A 217 14.02 -28.97 7.72
N GLU A 218 14.74 -30.01 7.31
CA GLU A 218 16.13 -30.26 7.74
C GLU A 218 17.12 -29.21 7.24
N ASP A 219 16.80 -28.47 6.19
CA ASP A 219 17.67 -27.39 5.69
C ASP A 219 17.69 -26.15 6.61
N LEU A 220 16.89 -26.17 7.67
CA LEU A 220 16.84 -25.13 8.71
C LEU A 220 17.68 -25.49 9.94
N LYS A 221 18.20 -26.72 10.04
CA LYS A 221 18.85 -27.25 11.25
C LYS A 221 20.06 -26.46 11.73
N ASP A 222 20.68 -25.71 10.82
CA ASP A 222 21.91 -24.95 11.02
C ASP A 222 21.72 -23.43 11.03
N CYS A 223 20.47 -22.96 10.94
CA CYS A 223 20.15 -21.52 10.95
C CYS A 223 20.38 -20.90 12.33
N ASP A 224 20.74 -19.61 12.36
CA ASP A 224 20.80 -18.87 13.63
C ASP A 224 19.38 -18.57 14.14
N ILE A 225 18.49 -18.13 13.23
CA ILE A 225 17.08 -17.88 13.49
C ILE A 225 16.22 -18.66 12.48
N VAL A 226 15.10 -19.21 12.92
CA VAL A 226 14.04 -19.75 12.06
C VAL A 226 12.72 -19.03 12.37
N TYR A 227 12.15 -18.36 11.38
CA TYR A 227 10.87 -17.68 11.47
C TYR A 227 9.78 -18.56 10.84
N VAL A 228 8.93 -19.12 11.70
CA VAL A 228 7.84 -20.00 11.31
C VAL A 228 6.59 -19.15 11.03
N THR A 229 5.81 -19.53 10.04
CA THR A 229 4.59 -18.83 9.64
C THR A 229 3.40 -19.79 9.56
N ARG A 230 2.23 -19.32 10.00
CA ARG A 230 0.97 -20.02 9.79
C ARG A 230 0.55 -20.03 8.32
N ILE A 231 -0.19 -21.07 7.93
CA ILE A 231 -0.96 -21.06 6.68
C ILE A 231 -2.07 -20.00 6.79
N GLN A 232 -2.15 -19.11 5.81
CA GLN A 232 -3.19 -18.08 5.74
C GLN A 232 -4.43 -18.64 5.06
N GLU A 233 -5.17 -19.53 5.73
CA GLU A 233 -6.32 -20.26 5.15
C GLU A 233 -7.30 -19.31 4.43
N GLU A 234 -7.49 -18.11 4.99
CA GLU A 234 -8.37 -17.08 4.44
C GLU A 234 -7.93 -16.51 3.07
N ARG A 235 -6.75 -16.89 2.56
CA ARG A 235 -6.19 -16.44 1.27
C ARG A 235 -6.30 -17.50 0.17
N TYR A 236 -6.75 -18.71 0.49
CA TYR A 236 -6.96 -19.78 -0.48
C TYR A 236 -8.44 -19.85 -0.86
N SER A 237 -8.76 -19.49 -2.10
CA SER A 237 -10.11 -19.64 -2.64
C SER A 237 -10.42 -21.07 -3.08
N ASP A 238 -9.39 -21.87 -3.39
CA ASP A 238 -9.52 -23.29 -3.73
C ASP A 238 -9.31 -24.17 -2.48
N PRO A 239 -10.35 -24.90 -2.02
CA PRO A 239 -10.23 -25.83 -0.91
C PRO A 239 -9.25 -26.98 -1.17
N VAL A 240 -9.00 -27.34 -2.44
CA VAL A 240 -8.05 -28.41 -2.80
C VAL A 240 -6.62 -27.95 -2.60
N GLU A 241 -6.28 -26.72 -3.03
CA GLU A 241 -4.97 -26.11 -2.77
C GLU A 241 -4.72 -26.00 -1.25
N LEU A 242 -5.71 -25.52 -0.48
CA LEU A 242 -5.61 -25.40 0.96
C LEU A 242 -5.31 -26.74 1.66
N LYS A 243 -5.98 -27.82 1.24
CA LYS A 243 -5.76 -29.16 1.80
C LYS A 243 -4.34 -29.70 1.56
N ARG A 244 -3.66 -29.28 0.48
CA ARG A 244 -2.28 -29.72 0.18
C ARG A 244 -1.24 -29.03 1.06
N VAL A 245 -1.51 -27.80 1.46
CA VAL A 245 -0.55 -26.96 2.21
C VAL A 245 -0.77 -27.06 3.72
N LYS A 246 -2.02 -27.22 4.18
CA LYS A 246 -2.37 -27.25 5.59
C LYS A 246 -1.73 -28.45 6.30
N GLY A 247 -1.05 -28.18 7.41
CA GLY A 247 -0.38 -29.20 8.24
C GLY A 247 0.88 -29.83 7.62
N ARG A 248 1.30 -29.39 6.41
CA ARG A 248 2.47 -29.95 5.72
C ARG A 248 3.78 -29.70 6.48
N TYR A 249 3.91 -28.52 7.07
CA TYR A 249 5.08 -28.12 7.84
C TYR A 249 4.72 -27.99 9.30
N ARG A 250 5.42 -28.74 10.15
CA ARG A 250 5.29 -28.69 11.59
C ARG A 250 6.65 -28.88 12.23
N ILE A 251 6.96 -28.04 13.22
CA ILE A 251 8.13 -28.23 14.08
C ILE A 251 7.70 -29.11 15.26
N THR A 252 8.29 -30.29 15.35
CA THR A 252 8.06 -31.32 16.36
C THR A 252 9.33 -31.55 17.18
N LEU A 253 9.23 -32.33 18.25
CA LEU A 253 10.40 -32.67 19.08
C LEU A 253 11.47 -33.42 18.26
N ASP A 254 11.09 -34.36 17.39
CA ASP A 254 12.03 -35.13 16.57
C ASP A 254 12.79 -34.25 15.56
N VAL A 255 12.12 -33.24 14.99
CA VAL A 255 12.77 -32.24 14.13
C VAL A 255 13.81 -31.47 14.94
N LEU A 256 13.40 -31.00 16.11
CA LEU A 256 14.28 -30.24 16.99
C LEU A 256 15.48 -31.06 17.51
N GLU A 257 15.35 -32.35 17.76
CA GLU A 257 16.47 -33.22 18.17
C GLU A 257 17.58 -33.28 17.12
N ARG A 258 17.24 -33.09 15.83
CA ARG A 258 18.20 -33.05 14.72
C ARG A 258 18.82 -31.66 14.48
N TRP A 259 18.29 -30.63 15.12
CA TRP A 259 18.72 -29.24 14.95
C TRP A 259 19.78 -28.84 15.96
N LYS A 260 20.58 -27.81 15.63
CA LYS A 260 21.50 -27.20 16.61
C LYS A 260 20.72 -26.73 17.84
N LYS A 261 21.32 -26.90 19.02
CA LYS A 261 20.73 -26.46 20.31
C LYS A 261 20.53 -24.93 20.38
N ASP A 262 21.32 -24.18 19.61
CA ASP A 262 21.31 -22.72 19.62
C ASP A 262 20.37 -22.08 18.59
N VAL A 263 19.76 -22.85 17.68
CA VAL A 263 18.75 -22.30 16.74
C VAL A 263 17.65 -21.62 17.54
N LYS A 264 17.30 -20.38 17.19
CA LYS A 264 16.16 -19.68 17.83
C LYS A 264 14.98 -19.61 16.88
N ILE A 265 13.80 -19.91 17.41
CA ILE A 265 12.56 -20.03 16.65
C ILE A 265 11.67 -18.84 17.01
N MET A 266 11.27 -18.10 15.98
CA MET A 266 10.36 -16.96 16.04
C MET A 266 9.05 -17.30 15.34
N HIS A 267 7.96 -16.65 15.76
CA HIS A 267 6.65 -16.79 15.13
C HIS A 267 5.83 -15.49 15.33
N PRO A 268 5.19 -14.91 14.29
CA PRO A 268 4.44 -13.65 14.41
C PRO A 268 3.18 -13.77 15.28
N LEU A 269 2.74 -15.00 15.52
CA LEU A 269 1.54 -15.39 16.25
C LEU A 269 0.21 -14.94 15.58
N PRO A 270 -0.92 -15.63 15.86
CA PRO A 270 -1.05 -16.85 16.63
C PRO A 270 -0.52 -18.04 15.83
N TYR A 271 -0.03 -19.08 16.51
CA TYR A 271 0.22 -20.37 15.86
C TYR A 271 -0.92 -21.35 16.14
N VAL A 272 -1.15 -22.29 15.23
CA VAL A 272 -2.21 -23.30 15.33
C VAL A 272 -1.60 -24.69 15.36
N ASP A 273 -1.04 -25.14 14.24
CA ASP A 273 -0.59 -26.52 14.03
C ASP A 273 0.92 -26.61 13.70
N GLU A 274 1.52 -25.50 13.29
CA GLU A 274 2.89 -25.40 12.78
C GLU A 274 3.98 -25.60 13.85
N ILE A 275 3.62 -25.49 15.13
CA ILE A 275 4.51 -25.73 16.27
C ILE A 275 3.81 -26.75 17.19
N SER A 276 4.45 -27.89 17.44
CA SER A 276 3.88 -28.93 18.29
C SER A 276 3.71 -28.43 19.74
N PRO A 277 2.58 -28.74 20.41
CA PRO A 277 2.40 -28.41 21.82
C PRO A 277 3.49 -28.97 22.75
N GLU A 278 4.10 -30.10 22.40
CA GLU A 278 5.15 -30.78 23.17
C GLU A 278 6.42 -29.93 23.35
N ILE A 279 6.72 -29.06 22.38
CA ILE A 279 7.94 -28.23 22.38
C ILE A 279 7.66 -26.81 22.86
N ARG A 280 6.47 -26.54 23.41
CA ARG A 280 6.03 -25.20 23.84
C ARG A 280 7.01 -24.51 24.79
N PHE A 281 7.67 -25.29 25.66
CA PHE A 281 8.61 -24.79 26.66
C PHE A 281 10.08 -25.00 26.26
N ASP A 282 10.35 -25.43 25.03
CA ASP A 282 11.72 -25.59 24.56
C ASP A 282 12.43 -24.23 24.51
N PRO A 283 13.64 -24.10 25.06
CA PRO A 283 14.36 -22.82 25.16
C PRO A 283 14.75 -22.22 23.80
N ARG A 284 14.62 -22.97 22.70
CA ARG A 284 14.80 -22.46 21.33
C ARG A 284 13.61 -21.60 20.89
N LEU A 285 12.41 -21.84 21.44
CA LEU A 285 11.22 -21.05 21.14
C LEU A 285 11.28 -19.72 21.90
N ILE A 286 11.48 -18.62 21.17
CA ILE A 286 11.58 -17.27 21.74
C ILE A 286 10.31 -16.42 21.51
N LEU A 287 9.17 -17.07 21.31
CA LEU A 287 7.88 -16.45 20.95
C LEU A 287 7.38 -15.46 22.01
N ASP A 288 7.56 -15.80 23.29
CA ASP A 288 7.18 -14.92 24.40
C ASP A 288 8.10 -13.69 24.48
N LYS A 289 9.41 -13.89 24.26
CA LYS A 289 10.38 -12.79 24.18
C LYS A 289 10.06 -11.87 23.01
N GLN A 290 9.80 -12.42 21.83
CA GLN A 290 9.39 -11.69 20.63
C GLN A 290 8.12 -10.86 20.91
N SER A 291 7.10 -11.47 21.53
CA SER A 291 5.87 -10.78 21.90
C SER A 291 6.12 -9.63 22.87
N TRP A 292 6.97 -9.86 23.88
CA TRP A 292 7.35 -8.85 24.87
C TRP A 292 8.11 -7.68 24.23
N TYR A 293 9.02 -7.93 23.28
CA TYR A 293 9.75 -6.88 22.53
C TYR A 293 8.82 -5.97 21.71
N GLY A 294 7.56 -6.35 21.51
CA GLY A 294 6.54 -5.46 21.00
C GLY A 294 6.29 -4.22 21.85
N ILE A 295 6.41 -4.31 23.19
CA ILE A 295 6.21 -3.17 24.10
C ILE A 295 7.29 -2.09 23.90
N PRO A 296 8.61 -2.36 24.08
CA PRO A 296 9.64 -1.34 23.91
C PRO A 296 9.71 -0.81 22.47
N THR A 297 9.42 -1.64 21.46
CA THR A 297 9.29 -1.18 20.06
C THR A 297 8.18 -0.16 19.92
N ARG A 298 6.97 -0.46 20.43
CA ARG A 298 5.82 0.44 20.34
C ARG A 298 6.01 1.71 21.19
N MET A 299 6.73 1.63 22.32
CA MET A 299 7.14 2.83 23.08
C MET A 299 7.97 3.77 22.21
N TYR A 300 9.00 3.26 21.55
CA TYR A 300 9.85 4.11 20.71
C TYR A 300 9.12 4.59 19.46
N LEU A 301 8.25 3.78 18.85
CA LEU A 301 7.41 4.22 17.74
C LEU A 301 6.52 5.41 18.11
N LEU A 302 5.88 5.36 19.29
CA LEU A 302 5.06 6.45 19.80
C LEU A 302 5.90 7.74 20.00
N LEU A 303 7.08 7.62 20.60
CA LEU A 303 8.05 8.73 20.73
C LEU A 303 8.47 9.29 19.37
N TRP A 304 8.81 8.41 18.43
CA TRP A 304 9.17 8.78 17.07
C TRP A 304 8.05 9.57 16.39
N SER A 305 6.81 9.07 16.44
CA SER A 305 5.65 9.75 15.87
C SER A 305 5.40 11.11 16.52
N GLN A 306 5.62 11.26 17.83
CA GLN A 306 5.45 12.54 18.53
C GLN A 306 6.52 13.56 18.12
N ARG A 307 7.78 13.14 17.98
CA ARG A 307 8.90 14.01 17.59
C ARG A 307 8.79 14.51 16.15
N ASN A 308 8.28 13.67 15.26
CA ASN A 308 8.20 13.95 13.83
C ASN A 308 6.82 14.47 13.39
N ARG A 309 5.89 14.73 14.32
CA ARG A 309 4.49 15.06 13.99
C ARG A 309 4.28 16.37 13.22
N PHE A 310 5.31 17.23 13.20
CA PHE A 310 5.31 18.52 12.50
C PHE A 310 6.12 18.47 11.19
N GLU A 311 6.70 17.32 10.83
CA GLU A 311 7.26 17.16 9.49
C GLU A 311 6.15 17.32 8.44
N LYS A 312 6.47 18.00 7.33
CA LYS A 312 5.53 18.16 6.24
C LYS A 312 5.27 16.81 5.57
N THR A 313 4.01 16.40 5.52
CA THR A 313 3.60 15.28 4.68
C THR A 313 3.54 15.73 3.22
N VAL A 314 4.38 15.14 2.38
CA VAL A 314 4.26 15.32 0.93
C VAL A 314 3.12 14.44 0.45
N LEU A 315 1.92 15.01 0.37
CA LEU A 315 0.84 14.40 -0.41
C LEU A 315 1.25 14.43 -1.88
N SER A 316 1.14 13.31 -2.59
CA SER A 316 1.29 13.29 -4.05
C SER A 316 0.41 14.39 -4.65
N GLY A 317 1.04 15.37 -5.32
CA GLY A 317 0.33 16.46 -5.99
C GLY A 317 -0.57 15.94 -7.11
N PHE A 318 -1.36 16.83 -7.72
CA PHE A 318 -2.06 16.48 -8.95
C PHE A 318 -1.03 16.06 -10.02
N PRO A 319 -1.33 15.04 -10.84
CA PRO A 319 -0.39 14.59 -11.85
C PRO A 319 -0.10 15.73 -12.83
N GLU A 320 1.18 16.12 -12.92
CA GLU A 320 1.66 16.95 -14.01
C GLU A 320 1.73 16.09 -15.28
N VAL A 321 1.18 16.59 -16.37
CA VAL A 321 1.20 15.90 -17.66
C VAL A 321 2.14 16.60 -18.61
N GLU A 322 2.99 15.82 -19.28
CA GLU A 322 3.82 16.33 -20.36
C GLU A 322 3.00 16.37 -21.66
N LYS A 323 2.83 17.57 -22.20
CA LYS A 323 2.05 17.82 -23.43
C LYS A 323 3.00 18.05 -24.59
N LYS A 324 3.03 17.12 -25.55
CA LYS A 324 3.78 17.26 -26.80
C LYS A 324 2.89 17.87 -27.88
N ILE A 325 3.15 19.11 -28.26
CA ILE A 325 2.47 19.76 -29.38
C ILE A 325 2.95 19.11 -30.69
N ILE A 326 2.01 18.56 -31.45
CA ILE A 326 2.27 17.93 -32.76
C ILE A 326 2.18 18.99 -33.87
N LYS A 327 1.13 19.82 -33.81
CA LYS A 327 0.83 20.82 -34.85
C LYS A 327 -0.05 21.92 -34.28
N GLU A 328 0.17 23.16 -34.69
CA GLU A 328 -0.74 24.29 -34.47
C GLU A 328 -1.06 24.91 -35.83
N VAL A 329 -2.35 25.14 -36.12
CA VAL A 329 -2.81 25.64 -37.42
C VAL A 329 -3.95 26.64 -37.24
N ASN A 330 -4.00 27.68 -38.07
CA ASN A 330 -5.17 28.54 -38.17
C ASN A 330 -6.30 27.80 -38.90
N ILE A 331 -7.54 27.90 -38.39
CA ILE A 331 -8.71 27.23 -38.97
C ILE A 331 -8.96 27.69 -40.40
N ASN A 332 -8.77 28.98 -40.69
CA ASN A 332 -9.02 29.54 -42.03
C ASN A 332 -8.00 29.00 -43.05
N GLU A 333 -6.72 28.90 -42.67
CA GLU A 333 -5.67 28.29 -43.51
C GLU A 333 -5.92 26.78 -43.71
N TYR A 334 -6.37 26.10 -42.66
CA TYR A 334 -6.74 24.68 -42.74
C TYR A 334 -7.97 24.43 -43.62
N LEU A 335 -8.93 25.37 -43.67
CA LEU A 335 -10.08 25.31 -44.57
C LEU A 335 -9.70 25.65 -46.01
N ALA A 336 -8.78 26.60 -46.21
CA ALA A 336 -8.31 27.03 -47.53
C ALA A 336 -7.42 26.00 -48.24
N SER A 337 -6.68 25.18 -47.49
CA SER A 337 -5.78 24.14 -48.03
C SER A 337 -6.48 22.83 -48.46
N ARG A 338 -7.82 22.83 -48.55
CA ARG A 338 -8.62 21.60 -48.76
C ARG A 338 -8.86 21.25 -50.22
N LYS A 339 -9.01 19.95 -50.49
CA LYS A 339 -9.44 19.41 -51.79
C LYS A 339 -10.97 19.46 -51.89
N LYS A 340 -11.50 19.87 -53.06
CA LYS A 340 -12.94 19.89 -53.37
C LYS A 340 -13.54 18.48 -53.28
N GLY A 341 -14.63 18.31 -52.54
CA GLY A 341 -15.45 17.08 -52.54
C GLY A 341 -15.44 16.24 -51.25
N GLU A 342 -14.66 16.60 -50.23
CA GLU A 342 -14.69 15.89 -48.94
C GLU A 342 -15.96 16.24 -48.14
N ARG A 343 -16.68 15.23 -47.65
CA ARG A 343 -17.82 15.40 -46.71
C ARG A 343 -17.29 15.79 -45.33
N TYR A 344 -17.77 16.90 -44.77
CA TYR A 344 -17.34 17.37 -43.46
C TYR A 344 -18.51 17.63 -42.50
N PHE A 345 -18.26 17.30 -41.23
CA PHE A 345 -19.01 17.86 -40.10
C PHE A 345 -18.66 19.34 -39.94
N ARG A 346 -19.61 20.14 -39.45
CA ARG A 346 -19.42 21.58 -39.17
C ARG A 346 -18.14 21.78 -38.34
N PRO A 347 -17.24 22.71 -38.73
CA PRO A 347 -16.00 22.93 -37.98
C PRO A 347 -16.32 23.41 -36.58
N LEU A 348 -15.75 22.73 -35.58
CA LEU A 348 -15.84 23.13 -34.18
C LEU A 348 -15.25 24.53 -34.03
N ARG A 349 -16.00 25.44 -33.39
CA ARG A 349 -15.51 26.81 -33.13
C ARG A 349 -14.69 26.89 -31.84
N ASN A 350 -15.08 26.13 -30.84
CA ASN A 350 -14.53 26.20 -29.50
C ASN A 350 -14.73 24.84 -28.79
N GLY A 351 -13.68 24.27 -28.21
CA GLY A 351 -13.77 23.01 -27.45
C GLY A 351 -12.62 22.04 -27.72
N THR A 352 -12.85 20.75 -27.45
CA THR A 352 -11.82 19.70 -27.51
C THR A 352 -12.30 18.52 -28.34
N VAL A 353 -11.47 18.05 -29.27
CA VAL A 353 -11.70 16.81 -30.03
C VAL A 353 -10.68 15.76 -29.63
N LEU A 354 -11.18 14.65 -29.07
CA LEU A 354 -10.41 13.44 -28.80
C LEU A 354 -10.46 12.55 -30.03
N ASP A 355 -9.30 12.34 -30.66
CA ASP A 355 -9.17 11.53 -31.86
C ASP A 355 -8.20 10.37 -31.60
N HIS A 356 -8.35 9.27 -32.36
CA HIS A 356 -7.61 8.01 -32.17
C HIS A 356 -7.92 7.30 -30.85
N LEU A 357 -9.18 7.33 -30.41
CA LEU A 357 -9.65 6.47 -29.33
C LEU A 357 -9.76 5.03 -29.84
N GLU A 358 -9.32 4.06 -29.05
CA GLU A 358 -9.56 2.64 -29.33
C GLU A 358 -11.06 2.36 -29.30
N SER A 359 -11.56 1.48 -30.18
CA SER A 359 -13.00 1.21 -30.29
C SER A 359 -13.61 0.71 -28.98
N GLY A 360 -14.76 1.29 -28.60
CA GLY A 360 -15.45 1.04 -27.33
C GLY A 360 -14.94 1.88 -26.16
N THR A 361 -14.04 2.85 -26.41
CA THR A 361 -13.46 3.69 -25.35
C THR A 361 -14.13 5.05 -25.25
N ALA A 362 -14.76 5.54 -26.32
CA ALA A 362 -15.47 6.83 -26.29
C ALA A 362 -16.59 6.86 -25.24
N GLU A 363 -17.42 5.81 -25.18
CA GLU A 363 -18.49 5.68 -24.18
C GLU A 363 -17.95 5.73 -22.74
N LYS A 364 -16.84 5.02 -22.47
CA LYS A 364 -16.19 5.00 -21.14
C LYS A 364 -15.71 6.40 -20.75
N ILE A 365 -15.05 7.10 -21.67
CA ILE A 365 -14.55 8.46 -21.43
C ILE A 365 -15.72 9.43 -21.25
N GLU A 366 -16.77 9.34 -22.06
CA GLU A 366 -17.95 10.19 -21.92
C GLU A 366 -18.59 10.03 -20.53
N ARG A 367 -18.76 8.79 -20.07
CA ARG A 367 -19.27 8.49 -18.72
C ARG A 367 -18.39 9.11 -17.63
N TYR A 368 -17.06 9.01 -17.75
CA TYR A 368 -16.14 9.68 -16.82
C TYR A 368 -16.35 11.19 -16.80
N LEU A 369 -16.37 11.84 -17.96
CA LEU A 369 -16.51 13.29 -18.07
C LEU A 369 -17.83 13.78 -17.44
N LYS A 370 -18.92 12.99 -17.57
CA LYS A 370 -20.19 13.28 -16.90
C LYS A 370 -20.04 13.27 -15.37
N THR A 371 -19.26 12.34 -14.81
CA THR A 371 -19.01 12.26 -13.36
C THR A 371 -18.11 13.39 -12.83
N GLU A 372 -17.14 13.85 -13.61
CA GLU A 372 -16.23 14.96 -13.24
C GLU A 372 -16.90 16.34 -13.29
N ARG A 373 -18.16 16.42 -13.76
CA ARG A 373 -18.92 17.68 -13.91
C ARG A 373 -18.15 18.73 -14.72
N VAL A 374 -17.43 18.31 -15.76
CA VAL A 374 -16.70 19.22 -16.65
C VAL A 374 -17.61 19.91 -17.67
N PHE A 375 -18.85 19.45 -17.81
CA PHE A 375 -19.84 20.00 -18.73
C PHE A 375 -20.58 21.20 -18.11
N ARG A 376 -20.86 22.18 -18.95
CA ARG A 376 -21.69 23.36 -18.69
C ARG A 376 -23.03 23.23 -19.43
N GLU A 377 -23.97 24.12 -19.17
CA GLU A 377 -25.31 24.10 -19.81
C GLU A 377 -25.24 24.17 -21.35
N ASP A 378 -24.22 24.83 -21.90
CA ASP A 378 -23.99 25.00 -23.33
C ASP A 378 -23.05 23.94 -23.96
N SER A 379 -22.68 22.91 -23.19
CA SER A 379 -21.79 21.85 -23.68
C SER A 379 -22.53 20.84 -24.54
N VAL A 380 -21.99 20.56 -25.73
CA VAL A 380 -22.51 19.53 -26.64
C VAL A 380 -21.46 18.44 -26.81
N ILE A 381 -21.90 17.17 -26.77
CA ILE A 381 -21.04 16.00 -26.92
C ILE A 381 -21.47 15.24 -28.17
N HIS A 382 -20.53 14.96 -29.07
CA HIS A 382 -20.74 14.05 -30.18
C HIS A 382 -19.76 12.88 -30.07
N SER A 383 -20.29 11.67 -29.87
CA SER A 383 -19.53 10.42 -29.99
C SER A 383 -19.72 9.87 -31.39
N ILE A 384 -18.62 9.58 -32.09
CA ILE A 384 -18.62 8.91 -33.39
C ILE A 384 -17.79 7.65 -33.26
N GLU A 385 -18.46 6.50 -33.29
CA GLU A 385 -17.85 5.21 -32.98
C GLU A 385 -17.49 4.43 -34.24
N ASN A 386 -16.48 3.57 -34.10
CA ASN A 386 -16.09 2.58 -35.10
C ASN A 386 -15.81 3.15 -36.51
N VAL A 387 -15.23 4.36 -36.60
CA VAL A 387 -14.86 4.97 -37.88
C VAL A 387 -13.54 4.41 -38.42
N PRO A 388 -13.36 4.34 -39.76
CA PRO A 388 -12.11 3.89 -40.34
C PRO A 388 -10.89 4.69 -39.86
N SER A 389 -9.78 3.99 -39.57
CA SER A 389 -8.53 4.58 -39.11
C SER A 389 -7.33 3.91 -39.76
N GLN A 390 -6.42 4.68 -40.35
CA GLN A 390 -5.16 4.14 -40.87
C GLN A 390 -4.26 3.59 -39.74
N LYS A 391 -4.33 4.20 -38.55
CA LYS A 391 -3.46 3.84 -37.41
C LYS A 391 -4.02 2.69 -36.57
N LEU A 392 -5.34 2.60 -36.42
CA LEU A 392 -6.01 1.65 -35.50
C LEU A 392 -6.93 0.65 -36.21
N LYS A 393 -7.02 0.67 -37.56
CA LYS A 393 -8.07 0.04 -38.39
C LYS A 393 -9.46 0.63 -38.15
N ARG A 394 -9.93 0.64 -36.90
CA ARG A 394 -11.15 1.31 -36.42
C ARG A 394 -10.81 2.17 -35.22
N LYS A 395 -11.52 3.29 -35.04
CA LYS A 395 -11.35 4.20 -33.91
C LYS A 395 -12.68 4.81 -33.52
N ASP A 396 -12.74 5.35 -32.32
CA ASP A 396 -13.79 6.28 -31.93
C ASP A 396 -13.25 7.71 -31.94
N VAL A 397 -14.14 8.68 -32.04
CA VAL A 397 -13.87 10.12 -31.97
C VAL A 397 -14.88 10.74 -31.04
N LEU A 398 -14.40 11.53 -30.07
CA LEU A 398 -15.26 12.27 -29.15
C LEU A 398 -15.06 13.77 -29.35
N ILE A 399 -16.12 14.49 -29.71
CA ILE A 399 -16.12 15.93 -29.93
C ILE A 399 -16.85 16.58 -28.75
N LEU A 400 -16.16 17.48 -28.07
CA LEU A 400 -16.67 18.18 -26.88
C LEU A 400 -16.74 19.68 -27.19
N GLU A 401 -17.94 20.19 -27.49
CA GLU A 401 -18.14 21.61 -27.78
C GLU A 401 -18.14 22.45 -26.50
N ASN A 402 -17.39 23.56 -26.50
CA ASN A 402 -17.20 24.47 -25.36
C ASN A 402 -16.57 23.84 -24.11
N VAL A 403 -16.00 22.63 -24.22
CA VAL A 403 -15.34 21.94 -23.12
C VAL A 403 -13.83 21.95 -23.30
N PHE A 404 -13.11 22.35 -22.26
CA PHE A 404 -11.66 22.26 -22.15
C PHE A 404 -11.29 21.37 -20.97
N LEU A 405 -10.46 20.36 -21.23
CA LEU A 405 -10.16 19.33 -20.26
C LEU A 405 -8.97 19.76 -19.37
N PRO A 406 -9.08 19.65 -18.03
CA PRO A 406 -7.96 19.91 -17.13
C PRO A 406 -6.91 18.80 -17.22
N ASP A 407 -5.68 19.09 -16.79
CA ASP A 407 -4.53 18.18 -16.90
C ASP A 407 -4.77 16.80 -16.28
N ARG A 408 -5.47 16.73 -15.14
CA ARG A 408 -5.87 15.46 -14.52
C ARG A 408 -6.75 14.59 -15.44
N THR A 409 -7.65 15.22 -16.20
CA THR A 409 -8.55 14.52 -17.12
C THR A 409 -7.79 14.07 -18.36
N LEU A 410 -6.88 14.91 -18.85
CA LEU A 410 -5.96 14.52 -19.93
C LEU A 410 -5.08 13.33 -19.51
N ALA A 411 -4.56 13.33 -18.28
CA ALA A 411 -3.78 12.23 -17.71
C ALA A 411 -4.57 10.92 -17.72
N LEU A 412 -5.79 10.95 -17.19
CA LEU A 412 -6.65 9.78 -17.12
C LEU A 412 -7.04 9.26 -18.51
N ILE A 413 -7.43 10.15 -19.43
CA ILE A 413 -7.76 9.74 -20.80
C ILE A 413 -6.53 9.12 -21.48
N SER A 414 -5.34 9.66 -21.24
CA SER A 414 -4.10 9.10 -21.81
C SER A 414 -3.73 7.75 -21.21
N PHE A 415 -4.10 7.51 -19.94
CA PHE A 415 -4.03 6.19 -19.33
C PHE A 415 -5.07 5.22 -19.90
N ILE A 416 -6.31 5.66 -20.15
CA ILE A 416 -7.36 4.81 -20.71
C ILE A 416 -7.12 4.52 -22.21
N ALA A 417 -6.62 5.49 -22.97
CA ALA A 417 -6.38 5.42 -24.41
C ALA A 417 -5.06 6.15 -24.77
N PRO A 418 -3.90 5.47 -24.74
CA PRO A 418 -2.57 6.08 -24.89
C PRO A 418 -2.28 6.56 -26.32
N GLN A 419 -3.10 6.12 -27.28
CA GLN A 419 -3.00 6.54 -28.68
C GLN A 419 -3.77 7.83 -28.97
N THR A 420 -4.52 8.36 -27.99
CA THR A 420 -5.34 9.56 -28.14
C THR A 420 -4.50 10.76 -28.55
N THR A 421 -5.03 11.52 -29.51
CA THR A 421 -4.59 12.87 -29.83
C THR A 421 -5.66 13.85 -29.42
N PHE A 422 -5.26 14.89 -28.69
CA PHE A 422 -6.13 15.95 -28.21
C PHE A 422 -6.02 17.13 -29.18
N ASN A 423 -7.12 17.50 -29.84
CA ASN A 423 -7.18 18.68 -30.69
C ASN A 423 -7.99 19.75 -29.96
N ILE A 424 -7.31 20.75 -29.43
CA ILE A 424 -7.96 21.88 -28.76
C ILE A 424 -8.24 22.95 -29.79
N VAL A 425 -9.51 23.34 -29.89
CA VAL A 425 -9.96 24.40 -30.80
C VAL A 425 -10.35 25.61 -29.98
N ARG A 426 -9.64 26.72 -30.19
CA ARG A 426 -9.86 27.98 -29.49
C ARG A 426 -9.31 29.14 -30.32
N ASP A 427 -10.00 30.28 -30.33
CA ASP A 427 -9.54 31.52 -30.97
C ASP A 427 -9.10 31.34 -32.45
N ASN A 428 -9.91 30.60 -33.23
CA ASN A 428 -9.63 30.24 -34.62
C ASN A 428 -8.33 29.43 -34.85
N ARG A 429 -7.81 28.77 -33.81
CA ARG A 429 -6.65 27.88 -33.90
C ARG A 429 -6.99 26.47 -33.46
N ILE A 430 -6.36 25.50 -34.13
CA ILE A 430 -6.37 24.09 -33.75
C ILE A 430 -4.98 23.76 -33.24
N ARG A 431 -4.88 23.43 -31.95
CA ARG A 431 -3.67 22.88 -31.34
C ARG A 431 -3.84 21.38 -31.17
N LYS A 432 -3.14 20.61 -32.01
CA LYS A 432 -3.05 19.15 -31.91
C LYS A 432 -1.90 18.78 -30.98
N MET A 433 -2.19 18.03 -29.93
CA MET A 433 -1.21 17.56 -28.97
C MET A 433 -1.38 16.07 -28.65
N LYS A 434 -0.30 15.47 -28.17
CA LYS A 434 -0.32 14.18 -27.49
C LYS A 434 0.10 14.41 -26.04
N VAL A 435 -0.49 13.65 -25.14
CA VAL A 435 -0.11 13.65 -23.73
C VAL A 435 0.66 12.37 -23.49
N GLU A 436 1.87 12.49 -22.94
CA GLU A 436 2.65 11.31 -22.59
C GLU A 436 1.98 10.57 -21.42
N PRO A 437 2.10 9.22 -21.35
CA PRO A 437 1.54 8.46 -20.23
C PRO A 437 2.01 9.04 -18.91
N PRO A 438 1.09 9.37 -17.98
CA PRO A 438 1.47 10.03 -16.75
C PRO A 438 2.25 9.07 -15.85
N LYS A 439 3.07 9.60 -14.94
CA LYS A 439 3.72 8.78 -13.90
C LYS A 439 2.73 8.34 -12.82
N GLU A 440 1.66 9.11 -12.64
CA GLU A 440 0.60 8.83 -11.68
C GLU A 440 -0.78 9.11 -12.29
N VAL A 441 -1.76 8.29 -11.93
CA VAL A 441 -3.16 8.44 -12.35
C VAL A 441 -4.01 8.64 -11.11
N TYR A 442 -4.92 9.60 -11.18
CA TYR A 442 -5.86 9.96 -10.13
C TYR A 442 -7.26 10.14 -10.71
N SER A 443 -8.28 9.63 -10.01
CA SER A 443 -9.70 9.88 -10.34
C SER A 443 -10.39 10.55 -9.15
N GLN A 444 -11.07 11.69 -9.39
CA GLN A 444 -11.85 12.37 -8.33
C GLN A 444 -13.19 11.71 -8.06
N THR A 445 -13.56 10.75 -8.89
CA THR A 445 -14.77 9.95 -8.76
C THR A 445 -14.40 8.48 -8.60
N SER A 446 -15.40 7.67 -8.25
CA SER A 446 -15.29 6.20 -8.21
C SER A 446 -15.27 5.54 -9.59
N PHE A 447 -15.03 6.32 -10.66
CA PHE A 447 -14.95 5.84 -12.04
C PHE A 447 -13.84 4.80 -12.24
N LEU A 448 -12.68 5.04 -11.63
CA LEU A 448 -11.65 4.00 -11.47
C LEU A 448 -11.79 3.36 -10.09
N ARG A 449 -11.46 2.07 -9.98
CA ARG A 449 -11.30 1.40 -8.69
C ARG A 449 -10.02 0.57 -8.67
N CYS A 450 -9.58 0.21 -7.47
CA CYS A 450 -8.51 -0.76 -7.30
C CYS A 450 -9.06 -2.18 -7.59
N PRO A 451 -8.43 -2.98 -8.47
CA PRO A 451 -8.86 -4.36 -8.70
C PRO A 451 -8.84 -5.24 -7.44
N ASN A 452 -8.01 -4.89 -6.45
CA ASN A 452 -8.03 -5.55 -5.15
C ASN A 452 -9.28 -5.17 -4.35
N SER A 453 -10.19 -6.14 -4.20
CA SER A 453 -11.44 -5.99 -3.46
C SER A 453 -11.25 -5.59 -2.00
N HIS A 454 -10.07 -5.84 -1.39
CA HIS A 454 -9.79 -5.45 0.00
C HIS A 454 -9.20 -4.04 0.15
N CYS A 455 -8.89 -3.34 -0.95
CA CYS A 455 -8.35 -1.99 -0.88
C CYS A 455 -9.39 -0.99 -0.36
N VAL A 456 -8.98 -0.05 0.49
CA VAL A 456 -9.83 1.01 1.07
C VAL A 456 -10.65 1.78 0.04
N VAL A 457 -10.16 1.92 -1.20
CA VAL A 457 -10.88 2.55 -2.33
C VAL A 457 -12.24 1.88 -2.62
N ASN A 458 -12.38 0.60 -2.28
CA ASN A 458 -13.61 -0.15 -2.46
C ASN A 458 -14.54 -0.11 -1.25
N HIS A 459 -14.06 0.39 -0.11
CA HIS A 459 -14.76 0.33 1.19
C HIS A 459 -15.08 1.68 1.80
N ASP A 460 -14.43 2.75 1.36
CA ASP A 460 -14.70 4.12 1.83
C ASP A 460 -15.12 5.04 0.68
N PRO A 461 -16.29 5.71 0.76
CA PRO A 461 -16.80 6.56 -0.31
C PRO A 461 -15.99 7.85 -0.52
N GLU A 462 -15.04 8.20 0.36
CA GLU A 462 -14.11 9.31 0.20
C GLU A 462 -12.73 8.87 -0.29
N ALA A 463 -12.44 7.57 -0.26
CA ALA A 463 -11.22 7.05 -0.86
C ALA A 463 -11.26 7.23 -2.38
N ARG A 464 -10.23 7.87 -2.92
CA ARG A 464 -10.10 8.17 -4.35
C ARG A 464 -8.94 7.40 -4.93
N PRO A 465 -9.15 6.55 -5.95
CA PRO A 465 -8.10 5.70 -6.49
C PRO A 465 -6.89 6.55 -6.94
N ARG A 466 -5.70 6.08 -6.56
CA ARG A 466 -4.43 6.61 -7.05
C ARG A 466 -3.52 5.46 -7.41
N PHE A 467 -2.89 5.60 -8.56
CA PHE A 467 -1.98 4.60 -9.08
C PHE A 467 -0.69 5.25 -9.57
N LYS A 468 0.44 4.61 -9.27
CA LYS A 468 1.74 4.88 -9.87
C LYS A 468 1.93 3.97 -11.08
N ILE A 469 2.38 4.54 -12.18
CA ILE A 469 2.72 3.81 -13.40
C ILE A 469 4.23 3.57 -13.40
N LEU A 470 4.61 2.30 -13.33
CA LEU A 470 5.98 1.82 -13.24
C LEU A 470 6.35 1.08 -14.54
N LYS A 471 7.65 1.12 -14.89
CA LYS A 471 8.20 0.27 -15.95
C LYS A 471 9.07 -0.81 -15.30
N LYS A 472 8.66 -2.07 -15.38
CA LYS A 472 9.41 -3.23 -14.86
C LYS A 472 9.64 -4.18 -16.03
N GLU A 473 10.91 -4.44 -16.35
CA GLU A 473 11.29 -5.39 -17.41
C GLU A 473 10.63 -5.11 -18.78
N GLY A 474 10.48 -3.82 -19.13
CA GLY A 474 9.88 -3.38 -20.39
C GLY A 474 8.34 -3.43 -20.43
N LYS A 475 7.67 -3.88 -19.35
CA LYS A 475 6.21 -3.87 -19.21
C LYS A 475 5.76 -2.71 -18.32
N GLU A 476 4.58 -2.18 -18.64
CA GLU A 476 3.90 -1.18 -17.81
C GLU A 476 3.16 -1.89 -16.66
N ILE A 477 3.46 -1.48 -15.44
CA ILE A 477 2.83 -1.98 -14.21
C ILE A 477 2.16 -0.82 -13.51
N VAL A 478 0.95 -1.05 -13.00
CA VAL A 478 0.14 -0.06 -12.30
C VAL A 478 0.08 -0.44 -10.82
N ARG A 479 0.76 0.31 -9.96
CA ARG A 479 0.81 0.08 -8.50
C ARG A 479 -0.18 0.99 -7.77
N CYS A 480 -1.07 0.45 -6.95
CA CYS A 480 -2.02 1.25 -6.16
C CYS A 480 -1.31 1.99 -5.01
N ASN A 481 -1.60 3.27 -4.77
CA ASN A 481 -0.96 4.04 -3.68
C ASN A 481 -1.45 3.65 -2.27
N TYR A 482 -2.55 2.90 -2.15
CA TYR A 482 -3.12 2.54 -0.85
C TYR A 482 -2.72 1.12 -0.43
N CYS A 483 -3.10 0.11 -1.22
CA CYS A 483 -2.79 -1.28 -0.93
C CYS A 483 -1.47 -1.77 -1.53
N GLU A 484 -0.74 -0.89 -2.24
CA GLU A 484 0.58 -1.12 -2.85
C GLU A 484 0.73 -2.31 -3.81
N ARG A 485 -0.36 -3.01 -4.11
CA ARG A 485 -0.39 -4.11 -5.09
C ARG A 485 -0.16 -3.59 -6.51
N GLU A 486 0.55 -4.41 -7.27
CA GLU A 486 0.86 -4.22 -8.69
C GLU A 486 -0.19 -4.92 -9.56
N PHE A 487 -0.65 -4.24 -10.61
CA PHE A 487 -1.64 -4.75 -11.58
C PHE A 487 -1.17 -4.44 -13.01
N SER A 488 -1.68 -5.19 -13.99
CA SER A 488 -1.65 -4.75 -15.38
C SER A 488 -2.59 -3.56 -15.60
N ARG A 489 -2.32 -2.79 -16.66
CA ARG A 489 -3.21 -1.71 -17.10
C ARG A 489 -4.60 -2.25 -17.42
N GLU A 490 -4.69 -3.40 -18.08
CA GLU A 490 -5.95 -4.06 -18.45
C GLU A 490 -6.80 -4.42 -17.23
N GLU A 491 -6.19 -4.94 -16.16
CA GLU A 491 -6.90 -5.24 -14.90
C GLU A 491 -7.51 -3.99 -14.27
N VAL A 492 -6.79 -2.87 -14.27
CA VAL A 492 -7.31 -1.60 -13.74
C VAL A 492 -8.45 -1.08 -14.62
N LEU A 493 -8.31 -1.16 -15.95
CA LEU A 493 -9.34 -0.69 -16.89
C LEU A 493 -10.63 -1.54 -16.88
N ARG A 494 -10.58 -2.80 -16.40
CA ARG A 494 -11.78 -3.63 -16.18
C ARG A 494 -12.67 -3.14 -15.03
N THR A 495 -12.17 -2.22 -14.20
CA THR A 495 -12.94 -1.65 -13.09
C THR A 495 -13.86 -0.50 -13.51
N ILE A 496 -13.69 -0.02 -14.75
CA ILE A 496 -14.44 1.10 -15.34
C ILE A 496 -15.80 0.64 -15.83
#